data_AF-A0A8I2CZH6-F1
#
_entry.id   AF-A0A8I2CZH6-F1
#
_cell.length_a   1.000
_cell.length_b   1.000
_cell.length_c   1.000
_cell.angle_alpha   90.00
_cell.angle_beta   90.00
_cell.angle_gamma   90.00
#
_symmetry.space_group_name_H-M   'P 1'
#
loop_
_entity.id
_entity.type
_entity.pdbx_description
1 polymer ?
#
loop_
_entity_poly.entity_id
_entity_poly.type
_entity_poly.pdbx_seq_one_letter_code
_entity_poly.pdbx_strand_id
1 'polypeptide(L)'
;YFKAYRVIMFMDKAAWHRSKDIGAYENIRIVYQPPYSPELNPGEHLWEYIRENYLRNCIWTTLDTLESMLERIMKTIMECAETIKTLVGFHWAII
;
A
#
# COMPACT_ATOMS: atom_id res chain seq x y z
N TYR A 1 14.82 -0.52 -8.81
CA TYR A 1 14.44 -1.65 -9.69
C TYR A 1 14.86 -2.95 -9.01
N PHE A 2 13.91 -3.75 -8.52
CA PHE A 2 14.15 -4.87 -7.60
C PHE A 2 14.42 -6.20 -8.32
N LYS A 3 15.19 -6.17 -9.41
CA LYS A 3 15.40 -7.35 -10.29
C LYS A 3 15.97 -8.58 -9.60
N ALA A 4 16.79 -8.36 -8.56
CA ALA A 4 17.42 -9.42 -7.78
C ALA A 4 16.47 -10.06 -6.75
N TYR A 5 15.27 -9.50 -6.56
CA TYR A 5 14.31 -9.97 -5.57
C TYR A 5 13.11 -10.61 -6.25
N ARG A 6 12.60 -11.67 -5.62
CA ARG A 6 11.25 -12.15 -5.88
C ARG A 6 10.27 -11.24 -5.17
N VAL A 7 9.39 -10.58 -5.91
CA VAL A 7 8.39 -9.66 -5.39
C VAL A 7 7.04 -10.35 -5.37
N ILE A 8 6.38 -10.37 -4.21
CA ILE A 8 4.98 -10.76 -4.09
C ILE A 8 4.16 -9.48 -3.98
N MET A 9 3.27 -9.26 -4.95
CA MET A 9 2.44 -8.06 -5.03
C MET A 9 0.99 -8.43 -4.73
N PHE A 10 0.45 -7.87 -3.65
CA PHE A 10 -0.97 -8.03 -3.30
C PHE A 10 -1.79 -6.94 -3.97
N MET A 11 -2.86 -7.33 -4.66
CA MET A 11 -3.74 -6.39 -5.36
C MET A 11 -5.20 -6.75 -5.11
N ASP A 12 -6.06 -5.73 -5.05
CA ASP A 12 -7.50 -5.95 -5.15
C ASP A 12 -7.90 -6.35 -6.59
N LYS A 13 -9.19 -6.59 -6.80
CA LYS A 13 -9.75 -6.97 -8.11
C LYS A 13 -10.36 -5.77 -8.86
N ALA A 14 -9.83 -4.56 -8.70
CA ALA A 14 -10.23 -3.43 -9.53
C ALA A 14 -10.02 -3.74 -11.03
N ALA A 15 -10.87 -3.19 -11.90
CA ALA A 15 -10.87 -3.53 -13.33
C ALA A 15 -9.52 -3.23 -14.00
N TRP A 16 -8.84 -2.16 -13.58
CA TRP A 16 -7.53 -1.76 -14.10
C TRP A 16 -6.36 -2.62 -13.59
N HIS A 17 -6.55 -3.44 -12.55
CA HIS A 17 -5.53 -4.41 -12.07
C HIS A 17 -5.50 -5.72 -12.86
N ARG A 18 -6.37 -5.89 -13.88
CA ARG A 18 -6.49 -7.11 -14.70
C ARG A 18 -6.01 -6.93 -16.14
N SER A 19 -5.08 -6.02 -16.40
CA SER A 19 -4.47 -5.92 -17.73
C SER A 19 -3.70 -7.20 -18.07
N LYS A 20 -3.73 -7.60 -19.35
CA LYS A 20 -3.02 -8.79 -19.85
C LYS A 20 -1.49 -8.65 -19.79
N ASP A 21 -0.99 -7.42 -19.74
CA ASP A 21 0.46 -7.12 -19.79
C ASP A 21 1.15 -7.21 -18.42
N ILE A 22 0.39 -7.37 -17.35
CA ILE A 22 0.87 -7.43 -15.97
C ILE A 22 1.76 -8.68 -15.71
N GLY A 23 1.68 -9.70 -16.58
CA GLY A 23 2.51 -10.91 -16.54
C GLY A 23 3.91 -10.80 -17.17
N ALA A 24 4.32 -9.62 -17.62
CA ALA A 24 5.59 -9.43 -18.33
C ALA A 24 6.86 -9.50 -17.43
N TYR A 25 6.71 -9.53 -16.11
CA TYR A 25 7.83 -9.53 -15.17
C TYR A 25 8.03 -10.90 -14.52
N GLU A 26 9.15 -11.56 -14.85
CA GLU A 26 9.46 -12.91 -14.34
C GLU A 26 9.65 -12.96 -12.81
N ASN A 27 10.07 -11.86 -12.19
CA ASN A 27 10.37 -11.79 -10.75
C ASN A 27 9.20 -11.28 -9.89
N ILE A 28 8.04 -10.96 -10.49
CA ILE A 28 6.87 -10.44 -9.78
C ILE A 28 5.73 -11.46 -9.85
N ARG A 29 5.26 -11.90 -8.68
CA ARG A 29 4.04 -12.72 -8.57
C ARG A 29 2.94 -11.89 -7.95
N ILE A 30 1.81 -11.81 -8.64
CA ILE A 30 0.62 -11.10 -8.14
C ILE A 30 -0.30 -12.07 -7.42
N VAL A 31 -0.80 -11.65 -6.26
CA VAL A 31 -1.79 -12.35 -5.46
C VAL A 31 -3.02 -11.45 -5.36
N TYR A 32 -4.11 -11.88 -5.96
CA TYR A 32 -5.37 -11.16 -5.89
C TYR A 32 -6.12 -11.49 -4.60
N GLN A 33 -6.60 -10.46 -3.92
CA GLN A 33 -7.39 -10.59 -2.71
C GLN A 33 -8.79 -11.15 -2.99
N PRO A 34 -9.44 -11.79 -2.00
CA PRO A 34 -10.86 -12.12 -2.09
C PRO A 34 -11.69 -10.86 -2.37
N PRO A 35 -12.82 -10.98 -3.12
CA PRO A 35 -13.71 -9.85 -3.34
C PRO A 35 -14.24 -9.32 -2.01
N TYR A 36 -14.33 -7.99 -1.87
CA TYR A 36 -14.91 -7.30 -0.71
C TYR A 36 -14.20 -7.58 0.63
N SER A 37 -12.88 -7.83 0.60
CA SER A 37 -12.06 -8.07 1.80
C SER A 37 -11.01 -6.97 2.05
N PRO A 38 -11.42 -5.72 2.35
CA PRO A 38 -10.49 -4.63 2.64
C PRO A 38 -9.60 -4.90 3.86
N GLU A 39 -10.06 -5.69 4.82
CA GLU A 39 -9.32 -6.11 6.01
C GLU A 39 -8.06 -6.92 5.68
N LEU A 40 -8.01 -7.53 4.49
CA LEU A 40 -6.86 -8.28 3.98
C LEU A 40 -5.95 -7.43 3.09
N ASN A 41 -6.27 -6.16 2.88
CA ASN A 41 -5.51 -5.26 2.02
C ASN A 41 -4.51 -4.42 2.83
N PRO A 42 -3.19 -4.67 2.73
CA PRO A 42 -2.18 -3.84 3.39
C PRO A 42 -2.32 -2.35 3.14
N GLY A 43 -2.74 -1.97 1.93
CA GLY A 43 -2.93 -0.57 1.56
C GLY A 43 -3.99 0.12 2.42
N GLU A 44 -5.09 -0.56 2.73
CA GLU A 44 -6.20 0.01 3.52
C GLU A 44 -5.77 0.30 4.96
N HIS A 45 -5.02 -0.62 5.59
CA HIS A 45 -4.50 -0.41 6.96
C HIS A 45 -3.53 0.77 7.04
N LEU A 46 -2.65 0.90 6.03
CA LEU A 46 -1.75 2.05 5.94
C LEU A 46 -2.52 3.36 5.74
N TRP A 47 -3.51 3.38 4.85
CA TRP A 47 -4.33 4.56 4.59
C TRP A 47 -5.19 4.96 5.79
N GLU A 48 -5.75 3.99 6.51
CA GLU A 48 -6.45 4.22 7.77
C GLU A 48 -5.53 4.87 8.80
N TYR A 49 -4.32 4.32 8.99
CA TYR A 49 -3.33 4.90 9.89
C TYR A 49 -2.98 6.36 9.54
N ILE A 50 -2.72 6.63 8.25
CA ILE A 50 -2.42 7.99 7.77
C ILE A 50 -3.60 8.93 8.05
N ARG A 51 -4.81 8.51 7.70
CA ARG A 51 -6.03 9.31 7.87
C ARG A 51 -6.29 9.63 9.33
N GLU A 52 -6.14 8.65 10.22
CA GLU A 52 -6.53 8.78 11.62
C GLU A 52 -5.52 9.49 12.50
N ASN A 53 -4.23 9.44 12.14
CA ASN A 53 -3.15 10.03 12.93
C ASN A 53 -2.64 11.37 12.38
N TYR A 54 -2.75 11.62 11.08
CA TYR A 54 -2.13 12.79 10.45
C TYR A 54 -3.10 13.71 9.73
N LEU A 55 -4.18 13.18 9.14
CA LEU A 55 -5.11 13.96 8.31
C LEU A 55 -6.46 14.19 8.96
N ARG A 56 -6.68 13.65 10.16
CA ARG A 56 -7.95 13.76 10.87
C ARG A 56 -8.28 15.24 11.12
N ASN A 57 -9.45 15.67 10.66
CA ASN A 57 -9.95 17.04 10.80
C ASN A 57 -9.07 18.13 10.14
N CYS A 58 -8.25 17.76 9.15
CA CYS A 58 -7.51 18.72 8.34
C CYS A 58 -8.36 19.17 7.14
N ILE A 59 -8.31 20.46 6.82
CA ILE A 59 -8.91 21.05 5.62
C ILE A 59 -7.77 21.55 4.74
N TRP A 60 -7.77 21.13 3.48
CA TRP A 60 -6.75 21.48 2.49
C TRP A 60 -7.36 22.41 1.44
N THR A 61 -6.70 23.53 1.16
CA THR A 61 -7.18 24.53 0.21
C THR A 61 -6.83 24.18 -1.24
N THR A 62 -5.82 23.34 -1.44
CA THR A 62 -5.35 22.88 -2.76
C THR A 62 -4.93 21.42 -2.71
N LEU A 63 -4.96 20.76 -3.87
CA LEU A 63 -4.43 19.41 -4.00
C LEU A 63 -2.92 19.35 -3.68
N ASP A 64 -2.15 20.33 -4.16
CA ASP A 64 -0.70 20.42 -3.93
C ASP A 64 -0.34 20.42 -2.44
N THR A 65 -1.13 21.12 -1.60
CA THR A 65 -0.91 21.14 -0.15
C THR A 65 -1.15 19.78 0.50
N LEU A 66 -2.16 19.05 0.03
CA LEU A 66 -2.44 17.68 0.50
C LEU A 66 -1.35 16.71 0.05
N GLU A 67 -0.94 16.77 -1.22
CA GLU A 67 0.10 15.91 -1.79
C GLU A 67 1.44 16.10 -1.06
N SER A 68 1.86 17.35 -0.86
CA SER A 68 3.09 17.69 -0.12
C SER A 68 3.07 17.15 1.31
N MET A 69 1.91 17.22 1.97
CA MET A 69 1.74 16.66 3.31
C MET A 69 1.82 15.13 3.28
N LEU A 70 1.11 14.48 2.37
CA LEU A 70 1.13 13.02 2.21
C LEU A 70 2.55 12.50 1.95
N GLU A 71 3.33 13.16 1.09
CA GLU A 71 4.72 12.79 0.85
C GLU A 71 5.57 12.82 2.13
N ARG A 72 5.42 13.88 2.93
CA ARG A 72 6.17 14.02 4.17
C ARG A 72 5.77 12.93 5.18
N ILE A 73 4.48 12.65 5.33
CA ILE A 73 4.00 11.55 6.20
C ILE A 73 4.59 10.22 5.73
N MET A 74 4.49 9.90 4.44
CA MET A 74 5.00 8.64 3.90
C MET A 74 6.51 8.50 4.14
N LYS A 75 7.30 9.57 3.94
CA LYS A 75 8.73 9.58 4.26
C LYS A 75 8.99 9.28 5.74
N THR A 76 8.27 9.93 6.64
CA THR A 76 8.38 9.67 8.09
C THR A 76 8.01 8.23 8.46
N ILE A 77 6.94 7.67 7.88
CA ILE A 77 6.55 6.28 8.14
C ILE A 77 7.62 5.31 7.61
N MET A 78 8.18 5.57 6.42
CA MET A 78 9.23 4.74 5.83
C MET A 78 10.52 4.69 6.65
N GLU A 79 10.81 5.72 7.46
CA GLU A 79 11.95 5.74 8.37
C GLU A 79 11.78 4.80 9.58
N CYS A 80 10.55 4.32 9.85
CA CYS A 80 10.24 3.42 10.96
C CYS A 80 9.71 2.07 10.46
N ALA A 81 10.63 1.12 10.21
CA ALA A 81 10.27 -0.23 9.77
C ALA A 81 9.30 -0.95 10.71
N GLU A 82 9.36 -0.68 12.02
CA GLU A 82 8.46 -1.31 13.01
C GLU A 82 7.01 -0.84 12.86
N THR A 83 6.79 0.43 12.50
CA THR A 83 5.44 0.96 12.23
C THR A 83 4.84 0.25 11.03
N ILE A 84 5.59 0.16 9.93
CA ILE A 84 5.16 -0.59 8.73
C ILE A 84 4.86 -2.05 9.08
N LYS A 85 5.76 -2.71 9.82
CA LYS A 85 5.57 -4.11 10.21
C LYS A 85 4.32 -4.31 11.08
N THR A 86 4.01 -3.38 11.97
CA THR A 86 2.81 -3.44 12.81
C THR A 86 1.53 -3.27 11.98
N LEU A 87 1.54 -2.35 11.02
CA LEU A 87 0.37 -2.03 10.20
C LEU A 87 0.08 -3.06 9.10
N VAL A 88 1.13 -3.61 8.48
CA VAL A 88 1.00 -4.44 7.28
C VAL A 88 1.75 -5.77 7.35
N GLY A 89 2.37 -6.11 8.48
CA GLY A 89 3.05 -7.39 8.70
C GLY A 89 2.08 -8.50 9.08
N PHE A 90 1.16 -8.83 8.18
CA PHE A 90 0.18 -9.90 8.41
C PHE A 90 0.86 -11.24 8.70
N HIS A 91 0.49 -11.88 9.81
CA HIS A 91 1.07 -13.17 10.20
C HIS A 91 0.84 -14.29 9.18
N TRP A 92 -0.24 -14.21 8.39
CA TRP A 92 -0.57 -15.16 7.33
C TRP A 92 0.16 -14.87 6.01
N ALA A 93 0.79 -13.71 5.87
CA ALA A 93 1.67 -13.40 4.75
C ALA A 93 3.03 -14.07 4.96
N ILE A 94 3.00 -15.39 5.09
CA ILE A 94 4.19 -16.25 5.11
C ILE A 94 4.61 -16.42 3.65
N ILE A 95 5.72 -15.80 3.28
CA ILE A 95 6.36 -15.91 1.96
C ILE A 95 7.60 -16.78 2.10
#